data_AF-A0A2V9Y3A3-F1
#
_entry.id   AF-A0A2V9Y3A3-F1
#
_cell.length_a   1.000
_cell.length_b   1.000
_cell.length_c   1.000
_cell.angle_alpha   90.00
_cell.angle_beta   90.00
_cell.angle_gamma   90.00
#
_symmetry.space_group_name_H-M   'P 1'
#
loop_
_entity.id
_entity.type
_entity.pdbx_description
1 polymer ?
#
loop_
_entity_poly.entity_id
_entity_poly.type
_entity_poly.pdbx_seq_one_letter_code
_entity_poly.pdbx_strand_id
1 'polypeptide(L)' 'MKKSETKKQITAAIQACLEKKAEELSILEMEKGSGAFTDYFVLCSGTNPRQVQA' A
#
# COMPACT_ATOMS: atom_id res chain seq x y z
N MET A 1 -19.78 -6.93 2.25
CA MET A 1 -19.12 -6.33 3.43
C MET A 1 -17.59 -6.23 3.32
N LYS A 2 -16.88 -7.27 2.84
CA LYS A 2 -15.39 -7.29 2.76
C LYS A 2 -14.70 -6.12 2.04
N LYS A 3 -15.22 -5.65 0.89
CA LYS A 3 -14.61 -4.56 0.11
C LYS A 3 -14.44 -3.23 0.88
N SER A 4 -15.35 -2.94 1.82
CA SER A 4 -15.27 -1.73 2.65
C SER A 4 -14.07 -1.78 3.58
N GLU A 5 -13.79 -2.95 4.15
CA GLU A 5 -12.69 -3.15 5.08
C GLU A 5 -11.34 -3.09 4.38
N THR A 6 -11.19 -3.76 3.24
CA THR A 6 -9.98 -3.69 2.41
C THR A 6 -9.68 -2.25 2.00
N LYS A 7 -10.70 -1.47 1.62
CA LYS A 7 -10.52 -0.05 1.29
C LYS A 7 -10.01 0.76 2.48
N LYS A 8 -10.50 0.51 3.70
CA LYS A 8 -10.00 1.18 4.91
C LYS A 8 -8.54 0.84 5.19
N GLN A 9 -8.16 -0.43 5.06
CA GLN A 9 -6.78 -0.90 5.25
C GLN A 9 -5.82 -0.21 4.26
N ILE A 10 -6.20 -0.15 2.99
CA ILE A 10 -5.42 0.54 1.96
C ILE A 10 -5.30 2.03 2.28
N THR A 11 -6.41 2.71 2.61
CA THR A 11 -6.37 4.14 2.97
C THR A 11 -5.46 4.41 4.17
N ALA A 12 -5.51 3.55 5.20
CA ALA A 12 -4.64 3.68 6.37
C ALA A 12 -3.16 3.52 6.02
N ALA A 13 -2.82 2.52 5.19
CA ALA A 13 -1.45 2.33 4.70
C ALA A 13 -0.95 3.54 3.90
N ILE A 14 -1.78 4.08 3.01
CA ILE A 14 -1.43 5.26 2.21
C ILE A 14 -1.17 6.48 3.09
N GLN A 15 -2.06 6.74 4.07
CA GLN A 15 -1.88 7.86 4.98
C GLN A 15 -0.57 7.73 5.77
N ALA A 16 -0.26 6.54 6.28
CA ALA A 16 1.00 6.29 6.99
C ALA A 16 2.23 6.56 6.10
N CYS A 17 2.21 6.12 4.83
CA CYS A 17 3.27 6.42 3.88
C CYS A 17 3.43 7.93 3.63
N LEU A 18 2.32 8.66 3.47
CA LEU A 18 2.32 10.11 3.25
C LEU A 18 2.82 10.89 4.47
N GLU A 19 2.45 10.47 5.68
CA GLU A 19 2.97 11.06 6.93
C GLU A 19 4.51 10.97 7.02
N LYS A 20 5.09 9.92 6.44
CA LYS A 20 6.55 9.71 6.36
C LYS A 20 7.19 10.29 5.12
N LYS A 21 6.44 11.07 4.33
CA LYS A 21 6.89 11.72 3.09
C LYS A 21 7.41 10.71 2.05
N ALA A 22 6.85 9.51 2.02
CA ALA A 22 7.19 8.54 0.98
C ALA A 22 6.76 9.07 -0.39
N GLU A 23 7.54 8.73 -1.42
CA GLU A 23 7.35 9.17 -2.80
C GLU A 23 6.84 8.00 -3.66
N GLU A 24 6.45 8.28 -4.91
CA GLU A 24 6.04 7.27 -5.91
C GLU A 24 4.96 6.29 -5.42
N LEU A 25 4.02 6.79 -4.61
CA LEU A 25 2.96 5.96 -4.04
C LEU A 25 2.05 5.40 -5.14
N SER A 26 1.94 4.08 -5.20
CA SER A 26 1.13 3.37 -6.19
C SER A 26 0.42 2.17 -5.56
N ILE A 27 -0.73 1.81 -6.13
CA ILE A 27 -1.55 0.68 -5.69
C ILE A 27 -1.67 -0.28 -6.87
N LEU A 28 -1.35 -1.54 -6.64
CA LEU A 28 -1.55 -2.62 -7.62
C LEU A 28 -2.67 -3.52 -7.14
N GLU A 29 -3.73 -3.64 -7.93
CA GLU A 29 -4.81 -4.62 -7.72
C GLU A 29 -4.47 -5.92 -8.42
N MET A 30 -4.55 -7.03 -7.68
CA MET A 30 -4.26 -8.36 -8.22
C MET A 30 -5.48 -8.93 -8.92
N GLU A 31 -5.26 -9.60 -10.04
CA GLU A 31 -6.32 -10.31 -10.73
C GLU A 31 -6.83 -11.47 -9.88
N LYS A 32 -8.16 -11.56 -9.75
CA LYS A 32 -8.79 -12.64 -9.00
C LYS A 32 -8.57 -13.97 -9.71
N GLY A 33 -8.01 -14.94 -9.00
CA GLY A 33 -7.72 -16.26 -9.56
C GLY A 33 -6.31 -16.41 -10.14
N SER A 34 -5.48 -15.36 -10.07
CA SER A 34 -4.06 -15.40 -10.44
C SER A 34 -3.17 -16.26 -9.51
N GLY A 35 -3.74 -16.82 -8.44
CA GLY A 35 -2.99 -17.50 -7.38
C GLY A 35 -2.26 -16.55 -6.43
N ALA A 36 -2.40 -15.23 -6.60
CA ALA A 36 -1.88 -14.24 -5.68
C ALA A 36 -2.47 -14.42 -4.27
N PHE A 37 -1.60 -14.31 -3.25
CA PHE A 37 -2.00 -14.49 -1.85
C PHE A 37 -2.65 -13.23 -1.24
N THR A 38 -2.62 -12.11 -1.96
CA THR A 38 -3.18 -10.81 -1.54
C THR A 38 -4.02 -10.20 -2.66
N ASP A 39 -4.99 -9.36 -2.28
CA ASP A 39 -5.84 -8.62 -3.22
C ASP A 39 -5.15 -7.36 -3.77
N TYR A 40 -4.30 -6.71 -2.97
CA TYR A 40 -3.64 -5.45 -3.33
C TYR A 40 -2.21 -5.39 -2.78
N PHE A 41 -1.36 -4.66 -3.51
CA PHE A 41 -0.08 -4.14 -3.02
C PHE A 41 -0.15 -2.62 -2.94
N VAL A 42 0.43 -2.05 -1.89
CA VAL A 42 0.72 -0.61 -1.78
C VAL A 42 2.23 -0.46 -1.84
N LEU A 43 2.72 0.25 -2.84
CA LEU A 43 4.13 0.49 -3.09
C LEU A 43 4.43 1.96 -2.85
N CYS A 44 5.60 2.25 -2.29
CA CYS A 44 6.14 3.60 -2.17
C CYS A 44 7.67 3.55 -2.11
N SER A 45 8.29 4.69 -2.38
CA SER A 45 9.74 4.88 -2.39
C SER A 45 10.15 5.79 -1.23
N GLY A 46 11.28 5.47 -0.60
CA GLY A 46 11.97 6.35 0.33
C GLY A 46 13.28 6.82 -0.28
N THR A 47 13.64 8.09 -0.07
CA THR A 47 14.86 8.69 -0.64
C THR A 47 16.14 8.23 0.05
N ASN A 48 16.04 7.54 1.20
CA ASN A 48 17.16 6.98 1.94
C ASN A 48 16.70 5.83 2.86
N PRO A 49 17.61 4.94 3.30
CA PRO A 49 17.25 3.78 4.13
C PRO A 49 16.57 4.13 5.46
N ARG A 50 16.92 5.26 6.07
CA ARG A 50 16.30 5.71 7.32
C ARG A 50 14.83 6.07 7.12
N GLN A 51 14.48 6.70 6.00
CA GLN A 51 13.10 7.00 5.66
C GLN A 51 12.29 5.73 5.37
N VAL A 52 12.88 4.76 4.67
CA VAL A 52 12.23 3.46 4.39
C VAL A 52 11.87 2.71 5.68
N GLN A 53 12.63 2.90 6.75
CA GLN A 53 12.42 2.27 8.05
C GLN A 53 11.51 3.08 9.02
N ALA A 54 11.17 4.33 8.69
CA ALA A 54 10.56 5.29 9.61
C ALA A 54 9.03 5.14 9.76
#